data_AF-L7CQE6-F1
#
_entry.id   AF-L7CQE6-F1
#
_cell.length_a   1.000
_cell.length_b   1.000
_cell.length_c   1.000
_cell.angle_alpha   90.00
_cell.angle_beta   90.00
_cell.angle_gamma   90.00
#
_symmetry.space_group_name_H-M   'P 1'
#
loop_
_entity.id
_entity.type
_entity.pdbx_description
1 polymer ?
#
loop_
_entity_poly.entity_id
_entity_poly.type
_entity_poly.pdbx_seq_one_letter_code
_entity_poly.pdbx_strand_id
1 'polypeptide(L)'
;MVLSFLAMAVMSLAAINIVRSHRRANIRASNVRQQVEGRLVAEGLIHRNVALARTNGVLPVASLDAELSDSSFPNAWMANPVIDPVNQTVSLQVYMYPGATRPAASVTTAMPATPPTPTPPSPTAPVTGPAVSVPAVVAPSAF
;
A
#
# COMPACT_ATOMS: atom_id res chain seq x y z
N MET A 1 -33.99 -28.81 47.92
CA MET A 1 -34.40 -28.37 46.56
C MET A 1 -33.95 -26.95 46.23
N VAL A 2 -34.08 -25.97 47.12
CA VAL A 2 -33.69 -24.56 46.83
C VAL A 2 -32.18 -24.39 46.49
N LEU A 3 -31.29 -25.10 47.19
CA LEU A 3 -29.84 -24.99 46.99
C LEU A 3 -29.38 -25.46 45.59
N SER A 4 -30.00 -26.51 45.04
CA SER A 4 -29.68 -27.03 43.71
C SER A 4 -30.13 -26.09 42.60
N PHE A 5 -31.28 -25.42 42.76
CA PHE A 5 -31.72 -24.38 41.82
C PHE A 5 -30.80 -23.17 41.85
N LEU A 6 -30.36 -22.75 43.04
CA LEU A 6 -29.40 -21.66 43.19
C LEU A 6 -28.06 -21.98 42.52
N ALA A 7 -27.51 -23.17 42.79
CA ALA A 7 -26.25 -23.61 42.17
C ALA A 7 -26.36 -23.68 40.64
N MET A 8 -27.46 -24.20 40.11
CA MET A 8 -27.72 -24.27 38.67
C MET A 8 -27.87 -22.88 38.04
N ALA A 9 -28.54 -21.95 38.73
CA ALA A 9 -28.68 -20.56 38.28
C ALA A 9 -27.33 -19.81 38.25
N VAL A 10 -26.49 -19.97 39.27
CA VAL A 10 -25.16 -19.35 39.33
C VAL A 10 -24.24 -19.90 38.23
N MET A 11 -24.23 -21.22 38.04
CA MET A 11 -23.43 -21.86 36.97
C MET A 11 -23.91 -21.43 35.58
N SER A 12 -25.23 -21.35 35.36
CA SER A 12 -25.81 -20.88 34.10
C SER A 12 -25.42 -19.42 33.81
N LEU A 13 -25.52 -18.54 34.82
CA LEU A 13 -25.16 -17.13 34.69
C LEU A 13 -23.65 -16.96 34.44
N ALA A 14 -22.81 -17.71 35.15
CA ALA A 14 -21.36 -17.72 34.95
C ALA A 14 -20.99 -18.16 33.53
N ALA A 15 -21.58 -19.25 33.03
CA ALA A 15 -21.35 -19.74 31.68
C ALA A 15 -21.73 -18.70 30.61
N ILE A 16 -22.89 -18.07 30.74
CA ILE A 16 -23.35 -17.02 29.82
C ILE A 16 -22.37 -15.84 29.82
N ASN A 17 -21.90 -15.41 30.99
CA ASN A 17 -20.95 -14.30 31.10
C ASN A 17 -19.60 -14.62 30.49
N ILE A 18 -19.08 -15.84 30.69
CA ILE A 18 -17.82 -16.31 30.10
C ILE A 18 -17.92 -16.31 28.58
N VAL A 19 -19.00 -16.87 28.00
CA VAL A 19 -19.18 -16.91 26.54
C VAL A 19 -19.29 -15.51 25.94
N ARG A 20 -20.06 -14.61 26.57
CA ARG A 20 -20.16 -13.21 26.12
C ARG A 20 -18.83 -12.48 26.22
N SER A 21 -18.06 -12.74 27.28
CA SER A 21 -16.72 -12.20 27.47
C SER A 21 -15.77 -12.66 26.37
N HIS A 22 -15.70 -13.96 26.10
CA HIS A 22 -14.90 -14.52 25.02
C HIS A 22 -15.28 -13.95 23.66
N ARG A 23 -16.58 -13.83 23.37
CA ARG A 23 -17.03 -13.24 22.10
C ARG A 23 -16.56 -11.79 21.95
N ARG A 24 -16.69 -10.98 23.01
CA ARG A 24 -16.20 -9.59 23.01
C ARG A 24 -14.68 -9.51 22.86
N ALA A 25 -13.95 -10.38 23.56
CA ALA A 25 -12.49 -10.43 23.46
C ALA A 25 -12.03 -10.83 22.06
N ASN A 26 -12.69 -11.82 21.45
CA ASN A 26 -12.35 -12.28 20.10
C ASN A 26 -12.62 -11.20 19.04
N ILE A 27 -13.75 -10.47 19.14
CA ILE A 27 -14.04 -9.32 18.26
C ILE A 27 -13.00 -8.22 18.43
N ARG A 28 -12.59 -7.92 19.66
CA ARG A 28 -11.52 -6.92 19.90
C ARG A 28 -10.20 -7.37 19.28
N ALA A 29 -9.82 -8.63 19.48
CA ALA A 29 -8.61 -9.19 18.92
C ALA A 29 -8.62 -9.20 17.39
N SER A 30 -9.74 -9.58 16.75
CA SER A 30 -9.88 -9.55 15.29
C SER A 30 -9.77 -8.14 14.74
N ASN A 31 -10.42 -7.16 15.39
CA ASN A 31 -10.37 -5.77 14.95
C ASN A 31 -8.96 -5.19 15.05
N VAL A 32 -8.23 -5.49 16.13
CA VAL A 32 -6.83 -5.05 16.27
C VAL A 32 -5.96 -5.69 15.19
N ARG A 33 -6.13 -6.99 14.91
CA ARG A 33 -5.40 -7.65 13.82
C ARG A 33 -5.67 -7.02 12.47
N GLN A 34 -6.94 -6.80 12.11
CA GLN A 34 -7.31 -6.13 10.86
C GLN A 34 -6.74 -4.71 10.77
N GLN A 35 -6.70 -3.96 11.88
CA GLN A 35 -6.08 -2.64 11.92
C GLN A 35 -4.56 -2.71 11.68
N VAL A 36 -3.89 -3.69 12.27
CA VAL A 36 -2.44 -3.88 12.09
C VAL A 36 -2.11 -4.33 10.67
N GLU A 37 -2.83 -5.33 10.16
CA GLU A 37 -2.68 -5.81 8.77
C GLU A 37 -2.91 -4.67 7.78
N GLY A 38 -4.00 -3.93 7.97
CA GLY A 38 -4.33 -2.79 7.15
C GLY A 38 -3.27 -1.69 7.16
N ARG A 39 -2.76 -1.37 8.35
CA ARG A 39 -1.65 -0.43 8.50
C ARG A 39 -0.38 -0.91 7.81
N LEU A 40 -0.01 -2.18 7.96
CA LEU A 40 1.18 -2.75 7.33
C LEU A 40 1.09 -2.73 5.80
N VAL A 41 -0.08 -3.08 5.25
CA VAL A 41 -0.35 -3.00 3.81
C VAL A 41 -0.21 -1.54 3.34
N ALA A 42 -0.87 -0.60 4.03
CA ALA A 42 -0.79 0.81 3.68
C ALA A 42 0.64 1.37 3.75
N GLU A 43 1.41 1.05 4.79
CA GLU A 43 2.81 1.48 4.92
C GLU A 43 3.70 0.86 3.83
N GLY A 44 3.54 -0.44 3.54
CA GLY A 44 4.29 -1.12 2.48
C GLY A 44 4.03 -0.53 1.11
N LEU A 45 2.76 -0.24 0.80
CA LEU A 45 2.32 0.41 -0.42
C LEU A 45 2.90 1.83 -0.55
N ILE A 46 2.85 2.64 0.52
CA ILE A 46 3.44 3.98 0.52
C ILE A 46 4.96 3.91 0.29
N HIS A 47 5.68 3.04 1.00
CA HIS A 47 7.13 2.90 0.82
C HIS A 47 7.52 2.45 -0.58
N ARG A 48 6.76 1.53 -1.17
CA ARG A 48 6.95 1.12 -2.57
C ARG A 48 6.79 2.31 -3.51
N ASN A 49 5.74 3.10 -3.35
CA ASN A 49 5.51 4.27 -4.20
C ASN A 49 6.56 5.36 -4.03
N VAL A 50 7.06 5.56 -2.82
CA VAL A 50 8.19 6.46 -2.56
C VAL A 50 9.45 5.94 -3.26
N ALA A 51 9.73 4.64 -3.23
CA ALA A 51 10.87 4.05 -3.93
C ALA A 51 10.73 4.16 -5.46
N LEU A 52 9.53 3.95 -5.99
CA LEU A 52 9.22 4.17 -7.41
C LEU A 52 9.39 5.65 -7.80
N ALA A 53 9.00 6.58 -6.93
CA ALA A 53 9.21 8.01 -7.17
C ALA A 53 10.69 8.40 -7.20
N ARG A 54 11.52 7.78 -6.35
CA ARG A 54 12.98 8.01 -6.35
C ARG A 54 13.66 7.51 -7.62
N THR A 55 13.13 6.47 -8.24
CA THR A 55 13.70 5.87 -9.47
C THR A 55 13.18 6.56 -10.73
N ASN A 56 11.88 6.85 -10.78
CA ASN A 56 11.23 7.42 -11.97
C ASN A 56 11.14 8.95 -11.98
N GLY A 57 11.46 9.62 -10.86
CA GLY A 57 11.36 11.07 -10.71
C GLY A 57 9.93 11.61 -10.57
N VAL A 58 8.90 10.74 -10.63
CA VAL A 58 7.48 11.10 -10.52
C VAL A 58 6.80 10.17 -9.52
N LEU A 59 5.98 10.72 -8.63
CA LEU A 59 5.21 9.96 -7.64
C LEU A 59 3.93 9.38 -8.28
N PRO A 60 3.81 8.05 -8.45
CA PRO A 60 2.68 7.45 -9.17
C PRO A 60 1.47 7.27 -8.23
N VAL A 61 0.75 8.35 -7.94
CA VAL A 61 -0.41 8.36 -7.03
C VAL A 61 -1.54 7.43 -7.49
N ALA A 62 -1.89 7.47 -8.78
CA ALA A 62 -2.96 6.63 -9.34
C ALA A 62 -2.69 5.12 -9.24
N SER A 63 -1.41 4.72 -9.19
CA SER A 63 -1.05 3.32 -8.97
C SER A 63 -1.33 2.85 -7.53
N LEU A 64 -1.30 3.77 -6.56
CA LEU A 64 -1.60 3.40 -5.17
C LEU A 64 -3.07 3.09 -4.95
N ASP A 65 -3.95 3.94 -5.50
CA ASP A 65 -5.40 3.73 -5.37
C ASP A 65 -5.84 2.43 -6.08
N ALA A 66 -5.26 2.12 -7.24
CA ALA A 66 -5.51 0.86 -7.92
C ALA A 66 -5.06 -0.34 -7.07
N GLU A 67 -3.83 -0.31 -6.54
CA GLU A 67 -3.31 -1.40 -5.69
C GLU A 67 -4.06 -1.53 -4.34
N LEU A 68 -4.58 -0.43 -3.81
CA LEU A 68 -5.45 -0.43 -2.63
C LEU A 68 -6.80 -1.09 -2.94
N SER A 69 -7.36 -0.81 -4.12
CA SER A 69 -8.65 -1.39 -4.53
C SER A 69 -8.59 -2.90 -4.78
N ASP A 70 -7.43 -3.42 -5.22
CA ASP A 70 -7.17 -4.86 -5.40
C ASP A 70 -6.74 -5.58 -4.11
N SER A 71 -6.60 -4.85 -3.00
CA SER A 71 -6.20 -5.42 -1.71
C SER A 71 -7.37 -6.02 -0.93
N SER A 72 -7.08 -6.65 0.21
CA SER A 72 -8.09 -7.11 1.18
C SER A 72 -8.94 -5.97 1.78
N PHE A 73 -8.64 -4.71 1.43
CA PHE A 73 -9.31 -3.50 1.89
C PHE A 73 -9.91 -2.73 0.69
N PRO A 74 -10.99 -3.21 0.08
CA PRO A 74 -11.55 -2.65 -1.16
C PRO A 74 -12.10 -1.22 -1.01
N ASN A 75 -12.33 -0.77 0.23
CA ASN A 75 -12.77 0.60 0.53
C ASN A 75 -11.62 1.51 0.95
N ALA A 76 -10.38 1.02 0.86
CA ALA A 76 -9.22 1.83 1.16
C ALA A 76 -8.98 2.82 0.01
N TRP A 77 -8.52 4.01 0.38
CA TRP A 77 -8.27 5.09 -0.57
C TRP A 77 -7.10 5.93 -0.06
N MET A 78 -6.36 6.51 -1.00
CA MET A 78 -5.32 7.47 -0.72
C MET A 78 -5.90 8.88 -0.75
N ALA A 79 -5.58 9.70 0.25
CA ALA A 79 -5.89 11.13 0.17
C ALA A 79 -4.94 11.82 -0.82
N ASN A 80 -5.41 12.93 -1.40
CA ASN A 80 -4.57 13.75 -2.27
C ASN A 80 -3.25 14.08 -1.57
N PRO A 81 -2.09 13.90 -2.24
CA PRO A 81 -0.81 14.22 -1.64
C PRO A 81 -0.76 15.69 -1.24
N VAL A 82 -0.25 15.95 -0.04
CA VAL A 82 0.00 17.32 0.43
C VAL A 82 1.44 17.67 0.08
N ILE A 83 1.62 18.63 -0.81
CA ILE A 83 2.93 19.12 -1.24
C ILE A 83 3.25 20.37 -0.43
N ASP A 84 4.34 20.34 0.33
CA ASP A 84 4.93 21.51 0.98
C ASP A 84 6.11 22.01 0.13
N PRO A 85 5.93 23.09 -0.65
CA PRO A 85 6.97 23.61 -1.52
C PRO A 85 8.11 24.29 -0.74
N VAL A 86 7.87 24.76 0.48
CA VAL A 86 8.89 25.46 1.30
C VAL A 86 9.92 24.46 1.79
N ASN A 87 9.44 23.33 2.31
CA ASN A 87 10.31 22.25 2.81
C ASN A 87 10.65 21.21 1.73
N GLN A 88 10.14 21.39 0.50
CA GLN A 88 10.25 20.43 -0.61
C GLN A 88 9.85 19.02 -0.17
N THR A 89 8.69 18.88 0.49
CA THR A 89 8.19 17.57 0.93
C THR A 89 6.83 17.24 0.35
N VAL A 90 6.56 15.95 0.24
CA VAL A 90 5.26 15.38 -0.14
C VAL A 90 4.81 14.45 0.97
N SER A 91 3.61 14.69 1.50
CA SER A 91 2.95 13.82 2.48
C SER A 91 1.88 12.98 1.80
N LEU A 92 1.98 11.67 2.00
CA LEU A 92 1.00 10.68 1.54
C LEU A 92 0.25 10.12 2.74
N GLN A 93 -1.06 9.97 2.60
CA GLN A 93 -1.93 9.44 3.64
C GLN A 93 -2.90 8.44 3.03
N VAL A 94 -3.03 7.28 3.68
CA VAL A 94 -3.93 6.20 3.26
C VAL A 94 -4.96 5.96 4.34
N TYR A 95 -6.22 5.88 3.91
CA TYR A 95 -7.38 5.61 4.75
C TYR A 95 -7.93 4.23 4.39
N MET A 96 -8.25 3.42 5.39
CA MET A 96 -8.65 2.02 5.19
C MET A 96 -10.16 1.82 5.05
N TYR A 97 -10.97 2.78 5.51
CA TYR A 97 -12.41 2.65 5.60
C TYR A 97 -13.12 3.95 5.20
N PRO A 98 -14.36 3.87 4.69
CA PRO A 98 -15.15 5.06 4.39
C PRO A 98 -15.41 5.89 5.64
N GLY A 99 -15.27 7.21 5.55
CA GLY A 99 -15.48 8.13 6.67
C GLY A 99 -14.40 8.09 7.75
N ALA A 100 -13.28 7.38 7.53
CA ALA A 100 -12.15 7.41 8.44
C ALA A 100 -11.56 8.82 8.53
N THR A 101 -11.47 9.36 9.74
CA THR A 101 -10.88 10.69 10.02
C THR A 101 -9.40 10.61 10.37
N ARG A 102 -8.91 9.40 10.66
CA ARG A 102 -7.49 9.14 10.95
C ARG A 102 -6.89 8.26 9.85
N PRO A 103 -5.75 8.66 9.28
CA PRO A 103 -5.06 7.81 8.31
C PRO A 103 -4.54 6.55 9.02
N ALA A 104 -4.58 5.43 8.31
CA ALA A 104 -4.00 4.18 8.78
C ALA A 104 -2.46 4.22 8.67
N ALA A 105 -1.96 4.91 7.64
CA ALA A 105 -0.55 5.16 7.43
C ALA A 105 -0.33 6.57 6.87
N SER A 106 0.74 7.21 7.29
CA SER A 106 1.16 8.52 6.79
C SER A 106 2.67 8.55 6.64
N VAL A 107 3.17 8.98 5.49
CA VAL A 107 4.61 9.16 5.26
C VAL A 107 4.85 10.49 4.58
N THR A 108 5.83 11.24 5.09
CA THR A 108 6.30 12.48 4.49
C THR A 108 7.70 12.25 3.92
N THR A 109 7.90 12.60 2.66
CA THR A 109 9.15 12.35 1.93
C THR A 109 9.60 13.59 1.19
N ALA A 110 10.91 13.74 0.98
CA ALA A 110 11.44 14.84 0.19
C ALA A 110 11.04 14.67 -1.28
N MET A 111 10.65 15.78 -1.92
CA MET A 111 10.40 15.85 -3.35
C MET A 111 11.76 15.80 -4.06
N PRO A 112 11.99 14.87 -5.01
CA PRO A 112 13.26 14.83 -5.73
C PRO A 112 13.43 16.14 -6.50
N ALA A 113 14.52 16.86 -6.22
CA ALA A 113 14.77 18.20 -6.73
C ALA A 113 15.16 18.23 -8.23
N THR A 114 15.15 17.11 -8.95
CA THR A 114 15.47 17.05 -10.38
C THR A 114 15.04 15.70 -10.97
N PRO A 115 14.52 15.64 -12.20
CA PRO A 115 14.42 14.38 -12.95
C PRO A 115 15.81 13.72 -13.01
N PRO A 116 15.93 12.38 -12.99
CA PRO A 116 17.22 11.76 -13.26
C PRO A 116 17.72 12.25 -14.63
N THR A 117 18.89 12.88 -14.66
CA THR A 117 19.58 13.20 -15.91
C THR A 117 19.64 11.91 -16.74
N PRO A 118 19.13 11.89 -17.99
CA PRO A 118 19.23 10.70 -18.83
C PRO A 118 20.71 10.34 -18.92
N THR A 119 21.06 9.18 -18.39
CA THR A 119 22.42 8.67 -18.52
C THR A 119 22.64 8.46 -20.02
N PRO A 120 23.59 9.15 -20.66
CA PRO A 120 23.88 8.91 -22.06
C PRO A 120 24.18 7.41 -22.23
N PRO A 121 23.68 6.75 -23.29
CA PRO A 121 24.02 5.36 -23.54
C PRO A 121 25.54 5.26 -23.56
N SER A 122 26.09 4.43 -22.66
CA SER A 122 27.51 4.10 -22.67
C SER A 122 27.86 3.62 -24.08
N PRO A 123 28.93 4.11 -24.71
CA PRO A 123 29.32 3.62 -26.03
C PRO A 123 29.61 2.12 -25.90
N THR A 124 28.70 1.32 -26.45
CA THR A 124 28.83 -0.13 -26.53
C THR A 124 30.16 -0.41 -27.25
N ALA A 125 31.15 -0.92 -26.52
CA ALA A 125 32.33 -1.49 -27.16
C ALA A 125 31.86 -2.52 -28.20
N PRO A 126 32.43 -2.54 -29.41
CA PRO A 126 31.96 -3.43 -30.45
C PRO A 126 32.13 -4.88 -29.97
N VAL A 127 30.99 -5.55 -29.73
CA VAL A 127 30.96 -6.99 -29.50
C VAL A 127 31.22 -7.65 -30.85
N THR A 128 32.45 -8.11 -31.06
CA THR A 128 32.81 -8.98 -32.18
C THR A 128 32.18 -10.35 -31.98
N GLY A 129 30.97 -10.54 -32.51
CA GLY A 129 30.27 -11.82 -32.60
C GLY A 129 29.81 -12.09 -34.04
N PRO A 130 29.62 -13.36 -34.44
CA PRO A 130 29.47 -13.75 -35.84
C PRO A 130 28.19 -13.20 -36.48
N ALA A 131 28.31 -12.65 -37.68
CA ALA A 131 27.24 -11.99 -38.42
C ALA A 131 26.04 -12.93 -38.67
N VAL A 132 24.87 -12.56 -38.14
CA VAL A 132 23.58 -13.09 -38.60
C VAL A 132 22.97 -12.04 -39.53
N SER A 133 22.82 -12.45 -40.79
CA SER A 133 22.29 -11.68 -41.91
C SER A 133 20.86 -11.20 -41.63
N VAL A 134 20.63 -9.89 -41.76
CA VAL A 134 19.28 -9.30 -41.84
C VAL A 134 19.05 -8.91 -43.31
N PRO A 135 17.91 -9.25 -43.93
CA PRO A 135 17.67 -8.93 -45.34
C PRO A 135 17.46 -7.42 -45.52
N ALA A 136 18.07 -6.87 -46.57
CA ALA A 136 18.01 -5.45 -46.90
C ALA A 136 16.59 -5.03 -47.36
N VAL A 137 15.98 -4.07 -46.66
CA VAL A 137 14.82 -3.34 -47.17
C VAL A 137 15.34 -2.24 -48.10
N VAL A 138 15.08 -2.37 -49.39
CA VAL A 138 15.39 -1.37 -50.42
C VAL A 138 14.32 -0.28 -50.37
N ALA A 139 14.73 0.97 -50.09
CA ALA A 139 13.88 2.13 -50.28
C ALA A 139 13.99 2.62 -51.75
N PRO A 140 12.87 2.95 -52.43
CA PRO A 140 12.93 3.49 -53.78
C PRO A 140 13.42 4.95 -53.77
N SER A 141 14.46 5.22 -54.58
CA SER A 141 15.03 6.55 -54.80
C SER A 141 14.09 7.41 -55.66
N ALA A 142 13.71 8.58 -55.15
CA ALA A 142 13.04 9.61 -55.94
C ALA A 142 14.06 10.32 -56.85
N PHE A 143 13.77 10.30 -58.16
CA PHE A 143 14.23 11.27 -59.14
C PHE A 143 13.00 11.88 -59.80
#